data_AF-A0A3N5PS78-F1
#
_entry.id   AF-A0A3N5PS78-F1
#
_cell.length_a   1.000
_cell.length_b   1.000
_cell.length_c   1.000
_cell.angle_alpha   90.00
_cell.angle_beta   90.00
_cell.angle_gamma   90.00
#
_symmetry.space_group_name_H-M   'P 1'
#
loop_
_entity.id
_entity.type
_entity.pdbx_description
1 polymer ?
#
loop_
_entity_poly.entity_id
_entity_poly.type
_entity_poly.pdbx_seq_one_letter_code
_entity_poly.pdbx_strand_id
1 'polypeptide(L)'
;MSLRFAVSLLASLAAAPAHAELYYLIVAGLGGEAGYEEQFAKDAEALAAVARRTTAASRVMLLQGEGATREALTSSLESLRTRAKAADSVVIVLVGHGSYDGEAYKLNLPGPDIDG
;
A
#
# COMPACT_ATOMS: atom_id res chain seq x y z
N MET A 1 -27.59 -36.92 26.56
CA MET A 1 -26.47 -36.36 25.79
C MET A 1 -26.83 -34.91 25.48
N SER A 2 -26.29 -34.01 26.28
CA SER A 2 -26.82 -32.68 26.57
C SER A 2 -26.68 -31.70 25.40
N LEU A 3 -27.72 -30.89 25.17
CA LEU A 3 -27.79 -29.76 24.24
C LEU A 3 -26.54 -28.84 24.26
N ARG A 4 -25.85 -28.81 25.41
CA ARG A 4 -24.55 -28.14 25.62
C ARG A 4 -23.41 -28.66 24.73
N PHE A 5 -23.38 -29.96 24.43
CA PHE A 5 -22.41 -30.54 23.50
C PHE A 5 -22.70 -30.14 22.05
N ALA A 6 -23.98 -30.07 21.67
CA ALA A 6 -24.38 -29.67 20.32
C ALA A 6 -24.07 -28.18 20.04
N VAL A 7 -24.27 -27.29 21.03
CA VAL A 7 -23.92 -25.86 20.92
C VAL A 7 -22.41 -25.66 20.84
N SER A 8 -21.63 -26.41 21.62
CA SER A 8 -20.15 -26.30 21.61
C SER A 8 -19.55 -26.77 20.28
N LEU A 9 -20.11 -27.82 19.67
CA LEU A 9 -19.66 -28.35 18.39
C LEU A 9 -20.01 -27.41 17.21
N LEU A 10 -21.13 -26.70 17.28
CA LEU A 10 -21.51 -25.68 16.29
C LEU A 10 -20.60 -24.46 16.34
N ALA A 11 -20.15 -24.04 17.54
CA ALA A 11 -19.26 -22.89 17.71
C ALA A 11 -17.86 -23.13 17.12
N SER A 12 -17.35 -24.37 17.18
CA SER A 12 -16.06 -24.73 16.58
C SER A 12 -16.06 -24.76 15.04
N LEU A 13 -17.22 -24.94 14.39
CA LEU A 13 -17.32 -24.95 12.93
C LEU A 13 -17.39 -23.54 12.30
N ALA A 14 -17.62 -22.50 13.12
CA ALA A 14 -17.80 -21.12 12.65
C ALA A 14 -16.51 -20.28 12.71
N ALA A 15 -15.38 -20.84 13.15
CA ALA A 15 -14.10 -20.15 13.10
C ALA A 15 -13.61 -20.12 11.64
N ALA A 16 -14.06 -19.14 10.86
CA ALA A 16 -13.44 -18.81 9.58
C ALA A 16 -11.94 -18.53 9.83
N PRO A 17 -11.04 -19.02 8.97
CA PRO A 17 -9.63 -18.76 9.15
C PRO A 17 -9.41 -17.24 9.10
N ALA A 18 -8.88 -16.69 10.19
CA ALA A 18 -8.47 -15.30 10.26
C ALA A 18 -7.15 -15.16 9.48
N HIS A 19 -7.25 -15.07 8.16
CA HIS A 19 -6.11 -14.72 7.32
C HIS A 19 -5.93 -13.20 7.36
N ALA A 20 -4.80 -12.77 7.94
CA ALA A 20 -4.30 -11.42 7.78
C ALA A 20 -3.97 -11.17 6.31
N GLU A 21 -4.51 -10.08 5.75
CA GLU A 21 -4.24 -9.68 4.38
C GLU A 21 -3.02 -8.77 4.31
N LEU A 22 -2.36 -8.76 3.16
CA LEU A 22 -1.22 -7.89 2.88
C LEU A 22 -1.57 -6.90 1.76
N TYR A 23 -1.40 -5.62 2.03
CA TYR A 23 -1.63 -4.52 1.10
C TYR A 23 -0.32 -3.81 0.75
N TYR A 24 -0.23 -3.33 -0.49
CA TYR A 24 0.90 -2.55 -0.96
C TYR A 24 0.43 -1.23 -1.56
N LEU A 25 1.14 -0.16 -1.22
CA LEU A 25 1.12 1.12 -1.92
C LEU A 25 2.56 1.45 -2.32
N ILE A 26 2.83 1.45 -3.61
CA ILE A 26 4.15 1.72 -4.17
C ILE A 26 4.06 3.03 -4.95
N VAL A 27 4.95 3.96 -4.65
CA VAL A 27 4.96 5.31 -5.22
C VAL A 27 6.32 5.59 -5.81
N ALA A 28 6.38 5.86 -7.11
CA ALA A 28 7.53 6.46 -7.77
C ALA A 28 7.31 7.98 -7.85
N GLY A 29 8.09 8.74 -7.08
CA GLY A 29 8.16 10.20 -7.16
C GLY A 29 8.96 10.67 -8.37
N LEU A 30 9.12 11.99 -8.48
CA LEU A 30 9.81 12.62 -9.61
C LEU A 30 11.30 12.22 -9.64
N GLY A 31 11.78 11.84 -10.83
CA GLY A 31 13.20 11.61 -11.12
C GLY A 31 13.99 12.90 -11.34
N GLY A 32 13.35 13.97 -11.78
CA GLY A 32 13.99 15.26 -12.11
C GLY A 32 14.79 15.23 -13.41
N GLU A 33 15.55 14.16 -13.65
CA GLU A 33 16.25 13.88 -14.91
C GLU A 33 15.77 12.54 -15.51
N ALA A 34 15.83 12.41 -16.84
CA ALA A 34 15.27 11.27 -17.57
C ALA A 34 15.81 9.90 -17.09
N GLY A 35 17.08 9.83 -16.70
CA GLY A 35 17.69 8.58 -16.22
C GLY A 35 17.09 8.13 -14.88
N TYR A 36 16.88 9.05 -13.94
CA TYR A 36 16.23 8.74 -12.67
C TYR A 36 14.74 8.45 -12.85
N GLU A 37 14.07 9.20 -13.73
CA GLU A 37 12.65 8.98 -14.04
C GLU A 37 12.41 7.54 -14.54
N GLU A 38 13.21 7.09 -15.52
CA GLU A 38 13.14 5.74 -16.05
C GLU A 38 13.49 4.68 -15.00
N GLN A 39 14.52 4.92 -14.19
CA GLN A 39 14.96 3.98 -13.17
C GLN A 39 13.92 3.81 -12.05
N PHE A 40 13.34 4.91 -11.55
CA PHE A 40 12.34 4.88 -10.48
C PHE A 40 11.06 4.17 -10.93
N ALA A 41 10.60 4.41 -12.17
CA ALA A 41 9.47 3.70 -12.75
C ALA A 41 9.76 2.19 -12.84
N LYS A 42 10.94 1.79 -13.35
CA LYS A 42 11.34 0.37 -13.43
C LYS A 42 11.38 -0.31 -12.07
N ASP A 43 11.96 0.34 -11.07
CA ASP A 43 12.07 -0.20 -9.72
C ASP A 43 10.68 -0.37 -9.08
N ALA A 44 9.80 0.63 -9.23
CA ALA A 44 8.43 0.58 -8.73
C ALA A 44 7.60 -0.52 -9.42
N GLU A 45 7.75 -0.70 -10.73
CA GLU A 45 7.10 -1.78 -11.47
C GLU A 45 7.61 -3.17 -11.06
N ALA A 46 8.93 -3.33 -10.86
CA ALA A 46 9.52 -4.57 -10.39
C ALA A 46 9.01 -4.94 -8.98
N LEU A 47 8.94 -3.95 -8.07
CA LEU A 47 8.35 -4.12 -6.74
C LEU A 47 6.87 -4.50 -6.83
N ALA A 48 6.09 -3.84 -7.68
CA ALA A 48 4.67 -4.17 -7.87
C ALA A 48 4.48 -5.58 -8.42
N ALA A 49 5.35 -6.02 -9.35
CA ALA A 49 5.33 -7.37 -9.89
C ALA A 49 5.62 -8.43 -8.82
N VAL A 50 6.57 -8.18 -7.90
CA VAL A 50 6.84 -9.06 -6.76
C VAL A 50 5.67 -9.04 -5.77
N ALA A 51 5.16 -7.86 -5.41
CA ALA A 51 4.03 -7.70 -4.50
C ALA A 51 2.80 -8.51 -4.94
N ARG A 52 2.47 -8.45 -6.24
CA ARG A 52 1.34 -9.21 -6.83
C ARG A 52 1.49 -10.73 -6.76
N ARG A 53 2.67 -11.26 -6.45
CA ARG A 53 2.89 -12.70 -6.19
C ARG A 53 2.57 -13.08 -4.74
N THR A 54 2.46 -12.11 -3.85
CA THR A 54 2.30 -12.31 -2.40
C THR A 54 0.88 -12.02 -1.92
N THR A 55 0.07 -11.33 -2.73
CA THR A 55 -1.31 -10.93 -2.40
C THR A 55 -2.16 -10.79 -3.66
N ALA A 56 -3.47 -10.62 -3.50
CA ALA A 56 -4.37 -10.35 -4.63
C ALA A 56 -4.02 -9.03 -5.32
N ALA A 57 -4.09 -9.00 -6.65
CA ALA A 57 -3.74 -7.81 -7.44
C ALA A 57 -4.52 -6.54 -7.03
N SER A 58 -5.76 -6.68 -6.58
CA SER A 58 -6.59 -5.57 -6.07
C SER A 58 -6.07 -4.92 -4.78
N ARG A 59 -5.05 -5.51 -4.14
CA ARG A 59 -4.39 -5.00 -2.93
C ARG A 59 -3.03 -4.37 -3.20
N VAL A 60 -2.61 -4.30 -4.46
CA VAL A 60 -1.37 -3.64 -4.88
C VAL A 60 -1.72 -2.38 -5.66
N MET A 61 -1.42 -1.22 -5.07
CA MET A 61 -1.56 0.08 -5.72
C MET A 61 -0.17 0.57 -6.14
N LEU A 62 -0.07 1.05 -7.38
CA LEU A 62 1.16 1.60 -7.96
C LEU A 62 0.83 3.01 -8.48
N LEU A 63 1.57 4.00 -8.00
CA LEU A 63 1.52 5.39 -8.45
C LEU A 63 2.87 5.75 -9.07
N GLN A 64 2.88 6.25 -10.31
CA GLN A 64 4.10 6.63 -11.04
C GLN A 64 3.81 7.66 -12.13
N GLY A 65 4.85 8.34 -12.62
CA GLY A 65 4.75 9.42 -13.61
C GLY A 65 3.79 10.52 -13.15
N GLU A 66 3.06 11.13 -14.08
CA GLU A 66 2.06 12.17 -13.80
C GLU A 66 0.94 11.71 -12.83
N GLY A 67 0.76 10.40 -12.63
CA GLY A 67 -0.23 9.85 -11.72
C GLY A 67 0.21 9.80 -10.25
N ALA A 68 1.48 10.08 -9.95
CA ALA A 68 2.03 10.03 -8.58
C ALA A 68 1.79 11.32 -7.78
N THR A 69 0.65 11.98 -7.96
CA THR A 69 0.38 13.25 -7.27
C THR A 69 0.08 13.06 -5.78
N ARG A 70 0.17 14.14 -5.01
CA ARG A 70 -0.30 14.18 -3.61
C ARG A 70 -1.75 13.72 -3.47
N GLU A 71 -2.64 14.13 -4.36
CA GLU A 71 -4.06 13.76 -4.31
C GLU A 71 -4.24 12.25 -4.50
N ALA A 72 -3.51 11.66 -5.45
CA ALA A 72 -3.54 10.22 -5.70
C ALA A 72 -2.97 9.43 -4.52
N LEU A 73 -1.87 9.91 -3.93
CA LEU A 73 -1.27 9.33 -2.73
C LEU A 73 -2.23 9.39 -1.53
N THR A 74 -2.79 10.57 -1.23
CA THR A 74 -3.76 10.75 -0.14
C THR A 74 -4.99 9.86 -0.34
N SER A 75 -5.55 9.82 -1.56
CA SER A 75 -6.68 8.94 -1.88
C SER A 75 -6.35 7.45 -1.68
N SER A 76 -5.13 7.03 -2.03
CA SER A 76 -4.67 5.66 -1.82
C SER A 76 -4.51 5.31 -0.34
N LEU A 77 -4.00 6.24 0.47
CA LEU A 77 -3.91 6.09 1.92
C LEU A 77 -5.31 6.02 2.57
N GLU A 78 -6.26 6.85 2.12
CA GLU A 78 -7.65 6.81 2.56
C GLU A 78 -8.33 5.48 2.17
N SER A 79 -8.04 4.97 0.97
CA SER A 79 -8.49 3.63 0.55
C SER A 79 -7.92 2.52 1.44
N LEU A 80 -6.64 2.61 1.83
CA LEU A 80 -6.04 1.65 2.77
C LEU A 80 -6.69 1.74 4.13
N ARG A 81 -6.91 2.94 4.66
CA ARG A 81 -7.59 3.17 5.95
C ARG A 81 -8.97 2.51 6.00
N THR A 82 -9.70 2.53 4.89
CA THR A 82 -11.06 1.96 4.82
C THR A 82 -11.07 0.46 4.57
N ARG A 83 -10.07 -0.09 3.87
CA ARG A 83 -10.05 -1.51 3.47
C ARG A 83 -9.27 -2.41 4.42
N ALA A 84 -8.18 -1.94 5.01
CA ALA A 84 -7.32 -2.73 5.88
C ALA A 84 -7.94 -2.87 7.27
N LYS A 85 -7.89 -4.08 7.84
CA LYS A 85 -8.35 -4.39 9.20
C LYS A 85 -7.17 -4.42 10.16
N ALA A 86 -7.46 -4.44 11.47
CA ALA A 86 -6.45 -4.42 12.52
C ALA A 86 -5.44 -5.59 12.48
N ALA A 87 -5.83 -6.73 11.90
CA ALA A 87 -4.95 -7.89 11.73
C ALA A 87 -4.13 -7.86 10.42
N ASP A 88 -4.48 -6.97 9.49
CA ASP A 88 -3.84 -6.89 8.18
C ASP A 88 -2.53 -6.10 8.26
N SER A 89 -1.68 -6.26 7.25
CA SER A 89 -0.43 -5.51 7.10
C SER A 89 -0.48 -4.62 5.88
N VAL A 90 0.08 -3.41 6.01
CA VAL A 90 0.21 -2.45 4.92
C VAL A 90 1.70 -2.15 4.71
N VAL A 91 2.17 -2.31 3.48
CA VAL A 91 3.52 -1.96 3.06
C VAL A 91 3.42 -0.73 2.17
N ILE A 92 4.11 0.33 2.54
CA ILE A 92 4.24 1.54 1.73
C ILE A 92 5.68 1.65 1.28
N VAL A 93 5.90 1.70 -0.03
CA VAL A 93 7.23 1.86 -0.62
C VAL A 93 7.28 3.18 -1.38
N LEU A 94 8.23 4.02 -1.00
CA LEU A 94 8.47 5.31 -1.62
C LEU A 94 9.80 5.25 -2.36
N VAL A 95 9.76 5.42 -3.68
CA VAL A 95 10.93 5.45 -4.56
C VAL A 95 11.02 6.86 -5.13
N GLY A 96 12.13 7.56 -4.89
CA GLY A 96 12.32 8.88 -5.46
C GLY A 96 13.22 9.77 -4.64
N HIS A 97 13.34 11.02 -5.09
CA HIS A 97 14.08 12.04 -4.36
C HIS A 97 13.28 12.56 -3.17
N GLY A 98 14.00 12.87 -2.10
CA GLY A 98 13.48 13.60 -0.97
C GLY A 98 14.05 15.02 -0.89
N SER A 99 13.27 15.93 -0.34
CA SER A 99 13.68 17.28 -0.02
C SER A 99 13.44 17.60 1.45
N TYR A 100 14.06 18.67 1.96
CA TYR A 100 13.86 19.20 3.30
C TYR A 100 13.78 20.72 3.22
N ASP A 101 12.68 21.28 3.72
CA ASP A 101 12.40 22.73 3.64
C ASP A 101 12.78 23.50 4.92
N GLY A 102 13.43 22.84 5.87
CA GLY A 102 13.73 23.40 7.19
C GLY A 102 12.75 22.99 8.29
N GLU A 103 11.61 22.40 7.91
CA GLU A 103 10.57 21.92 8.84
C GLU A 103 10.31 20.42 8.64
N ALA A 104 10.06 19.99 7.39
CA ALA A 104 9.64 18.62 7.08
C ALA A 104 10.43 17.99 5.92
N TYR A 105 10.66 16.68 6.02
CA TYR A 105 11.14 15.88 4.90
C TYR A 105 9.98 15.48 4.00
N LYS A 106 10.17 15.63 2.69
CA LYS A 106 9.14 15.40 1.67
C LYS A 106 9.63 14.46 0.61
N LEU A 107 8.73 13.65 0.06
CA LEU A 107 8.96 12.93 -1.20
C LEU A 107 8.56 13.87 -2.34
N ASN A 108 9.42 14.02 -3.32
CA ASN A 108 9.16 14.90 -4.46
C ASN A 108 8.11 14.25 -5.39
N LEU A 109 6.95 14.89 -5.55
CA LEU A 109 5.83 14.41 -6.36
C LEU A 109 5.54 15.37 -7.53
N PRO A 110 4.87 14.92 -8.61
CA PRO A 110 4.24 15.85 -9.54
C PRO A 110 3.26 16.76 -8.82
N GLY A 111 3.49 18.08 -8.93
CA GLY A 111 2.73 19.08 -8.19
C GLY A 111 3.21 19.25 -6.74
N PRO A 112 2.31 19.54 -5.80
CA PRO A 112 2.70 19.70 -4.40
C PRO A 112 3.10 18.36 -3.76
N ASP A 113 4.26 18.29 -3.10
CA ASP A 113 4.70 17.12 -2.31
C ASP A 113 3.81 16.86 -1.10
N ILE A 114 3.59 15.62 -0.66
CA ILE A 114 2.77 15.33 0.53
C ILE A 114 3.32 15.95 1.83
N ASP A 115 2.43 16.48 2.67
CA ASP A 115 2.67 16.93 4.05
C ASP A 115 1.57 16.37 5.00
N GLY A 116 1.68 16.65 6.31
CA GLY A 116 0.81 16.12 7.36
C GLY A 116 0.03 17.21 8.09
#